data_AF-A0A966QLD3-F1
#
_entry.id   AF-A0A966QLD3-F1
#
_cell.length_a   1.000
_cell.length_b   1.000
_cell.length_c   1.000
_cell.angle_alpha   90.00
_cell.angle_beta   90.00
_cell.angle_gamma   90.00
#
_symmetry.space_group_name_H-M   'P 1'
#
loop_
_entity.id
_entity.type
_entity.pdbx_description
1 polymer ?
#
loop_
_entity_poly.entity_id
_entity_poly.type
_entity_poly.pdbx_seq_one_letter_code
_entity_poly.pdbx_strand_id
1 'polypeptide(L)'
;MVSTSPANPAAGSADRRVIQLPLEPGLICLKGLSPKRLRFEIEYGLERGTTANSFLFAAGTNAEGRPVPPVLVHPPGTSFAEPFLEQLAPLVPPDAELKVVVGHVNPNRVALLRQLAARWPRLMLVASNAGAKLLEELWNQQK
;
A
#
# COMPACT_ATOMS: atom_id res chain seq x y z
N MET A 1 -29.64 2.13 36.50
CA MET A 1 -29.65 2.08 35.03
C MET A 1 -28.28 2.52 34.55
N VAL A 2 -27.38 1.58 34.27
CA VAL A 2 -26.06 1.89 33.69
C VAL A 2 -26.26 1.94 32.17
N SER A 3 -26.17 3.14 31.62
CA SER A 3 -26.28 3.39 30.19
C SER A 3 -24.99 2.93 29.51
N THR A 4 -25.02 1.79 28.82
CA THR A 4 -23.93 1.35 27.95
C THR A 4 -23.99 2.15 26.65
N SER A 5 -23.09 3.12 26.51
CA SER A 5 -22.87 3.80 25.24
C SER A 5 -22.31 2.80 24.21
N PRO A 6 -22.74 2.82 22.94
CA PRO A 6 -22.23 1.92 21.92
C PRO A 6 -20.78 2.27 21.59
N ALA A 7 -19.96 1.24 21.42
CA ALA A 7 -18.56 1.39 21.02
C ALA A 7 -18.45 2.11 19.67
N ASN A 8 -17.69 3.20 19.65
CA ASN A 8 -17.39 3.99 18.47
C ASN A 8 -16.48 3.18 17.52
N PRO A 9 -16.88 2.88 16.27
CA PRO A 9 -16.08 2.09 15.32
C PRO A 9 -14.84 2.85 14.78
N ALA A 10 -14.63 4.10 15.18
CA ALA A 10 -13.52 4.95 14.73
C ALA A 10 -12.16 4.65 15.41
N ALA A 11 -12.08 3.76 16.41
CA ALA A 11 -10.85 3.45 17.14
C ALA A 11 -9.86 2.54 16.38
N GLY A 12 -9.88 2.59 15.04
CA GLY A 12 -9.13 1.66 14.20
C GLY A 12 -7.73 2.13 13.78
N SER A 13 -7.37 3.42 13.90
CA SER A 13 -6.13 3.96 13.29
C SER A 13 -4.95 4.17 14.23
N ALA A 14 -5.18 4.33 15.55
CA ALA A 14 -4.18 4.91 16.45
C ALA A 14 -2.86 4.13 16.61
N ASP A 15 -2.82 2.84 16.26
CA ASP A 15 -1.61 2.01 16.43
C ASP A 15 -0.94 1.58 15.11
N ARG A 16 -1.50 1.97 13.96
CA ARG A 16 -0.89 1.59 12.66
C ARG A 16 0.18 2.58 12.26
N ARG A 17 1.38 2.08 12.03
CA ARG A 17 2.53 2.87 11.56
C ARG A 17 3.21 2.19 10.40
N VAL A 18 3.87 2.96 9.56
CA VAL A 18 4.77 2.44 8.52
C VAL A 18 6.19 2.82 8.90
N ILE A 19 7.08 1.84 8.91
CA ILE A 19 8.52 2.07 9.12
C ILE A 19 9.28 1.78 7.83
N GLN A 20 10.43 2.45 7.65
CA GLN A 20 11.34 2.20 6.55
C GLN A 20 12.48 1.29 7.02
N LEU A 21 12.76 0.23 6.25
CA LEU A 21 13.85 -0.69 6.49
C LEU A 21 14.70 -0.76 5.21
N PRO A 22 15.86 -0.11 5.15
CA PRO A 22 16.81 -0.30 4.05
C PRO A 22 17.23 -1.77 4.01
N LEU A 23 17.13 -2.40 2.84
CA LEU A 23 17.50 -3.81 2.67
C LEU A 23 18.82 -3.92 1.89
N GLU A 24 18.91 -3.20 0.78
CA GLU A 24 20.07 -3.17 -0.12
C GLU A 24 20.18 -1.76 -0.73
N PRO A 25 21.32 -1.41 -1.37
CA PRO A 25 21.42 -0.17 -2.13
C PRO A 25 20.28 -0.03 -3.15
N GLY A 26 19.49 1.05 -3.01
CA GLY A 26 18.33 1.30 -3.86
C GLY A 26 17.10 0.44 -3.57
N LEU A 27 17.06 -0.34 -2.48
CA LEU A 27 15.91 -1.14 -2.07
C LEU A 27 15.51 -0.87 -0.62
N ILE A 28 14.29 -0.38 -0.42
CA ILE A 28 13.72 -0.09 0.89
C ILE A 28 12.42 -0.89 1.07
N CYS A 29 12.24 -1.50 2.25
CA CYS A 29 10.96 -2.06 2.68
C CYS A 29 10.18 -1.01 3.47
N LEU A 30 8.98 -0.68 3.00
CA LEU A 30 7.96 0.09 3.71
C LEU A 30 7.07 -0.91 4.46
N LYS A 31 7.34 -1.10 5.75
CA LYS A 31 6.69 -2.11 6.58
C LYS A 31 5.57 -1.48 7.40
N GLY A 32 4.32 -1.70 6.97
CA GLY A 32 3.13 -1.37 7.75
C GLY A 32 2.97 -2.34 8.92
N LEU A 33 2.92 -1.82 10.14
CA LEU A 33 2.78 -2.56 11.39
C LEU A 33 1.38 -2.36 11.96
N SER A 34 0.64 -3.44 12.18
CA SER A 34 -0.63 -3.44 12.91
C SER A 34 -0.47 -4.35 14.13
N PRO A 35 -0.20 -3.81 15.33
CA PRO A 35 0.00 -4.63 16.53
C PRO A 35 -1.28 -5.30 17.00
N LYS A 36 -2.44 -4.77 16.63
CA LYS A 36 -3.77 -5.33 16.91
C LYS A 36 -4.33 -6.06 15.68
N ARG A 37 -5.30 -6.94 15.95
CA ARG A 37 -6.02 -7.74 14.95
C ARG A 37 -6.57 -6.86 13.81
N LEU A 38 -6.36 -7.27 12.55
CA LEU A 38 -6.80 -6.50 11.38
C LEU A 38 -8.28 -6.77 11.04
N ARG A 39 -8.74 -8.01 11.22
CA ARG A 39 -10.13 -8.46 11.04
C ARG A 39 -10.45 -9.67 11.91
N PHE A 40 -11.74 -9.95 12.14
CA PHE A 40 -12.22 -11.17 12.82
C PHE A 40 -12.10 -12.44 11.93
N GLU A 41 -10.97 -12.62 11.27
CA GLU A 41 -10.66 -13.79 10.43
C GLU A 41 -9.74 -14.76 11.21
N ILE A 42 -9.85 -16.07 10.93
CA ILE A 42 -9.12 -17.14 11.65
C ILE A 42 -7.61 -16.91 11.61
N GLU A 43 -7.10 -16.37 10.49
CA GLU A 43 -5.68 -16.09 10.26
C GLU A 43 -5.06 -15.12 11.28
N TYR A 44 -5.88 -14.34 12.00
CA TYR A 44 -5.42 -13.43 13.06
C TYR A 44 -5.68 -13.93 14.49
N GLY A 45 -6.09 -15.20 14.67
CA GLY A 45 -6.51 -15.77 15.96
C GLY A 45 -5.42 -15.87 17.04
N LEU A 46 -4.14 -15.73 16.68
CA LEU A 46 -3.02 -15.72 17.63
C LEU A 46 -2.79 -14.36 18.29
N GLU A 47 -3.48 -13.31 17.85
CA GLU A 47 -3.39 -11.94 18.40
C GLU A 47 -1.97 -11.32 18.42
N ARG A 48 -1.07 -11.81 17.55
CA ARG A 48 0.32 -11.31 17.43
C ARG A 48 0.46 -10.16 16.43
N GLY A 49 -0.65 -9.49 16.10
CA GLY A 49 -0.69 -8.47 15.06
C GLY A 49 -0.38 -9.02 13.67
N THR A 50 -0.09 -8.12 12.73
CA THR A 50 0.29 -8.47 11.36
C THR A 50 1.07 -7.32 10.71
N THR A 51 1.63 -7.59 9.53
CA THR A 51 2.39 -6.61 8.77
C THR A 51 1.98 -6.59 7.31
N ALA A 52 1.88 -5.40 6.72
CA ALA A 52 1.74 -5.22 5.28
C ALA A 52 3.07 -4.67 4.75
N ASN A 53 3.81 -5.49 4.00
CA ASN A 53 5.13 -5.12 3.49
C ASN A 53 5.03 -4.68 2.04
N SER A 54 5.59 -3.52 1.74
CA SER A 54 5.80 -3.04 0.38
C SER A 54 7.28 -2.81 0.15
N PHE A 55 7.73 -2.93 -1.10
CA PHE A 55 9.14 -2.78 -1.45
C PHE A 55 9.28 -1.69 -2.49
N LEU A 56 10.16 -0.72 -2.24
CA LEU A 56 10.47 0.35 -3.17
C LEU A 56 11.88 0.14 -3.71
N PHE A 57 11.97 -0.08 -5.02
CA PHE A 57 13.21 0.04 -5.78
C PHE A 57 13.35 1.49 -6.25
N ALA A 58 14.49 2.10 -5.95
CA ALA A 58 14.82 3.43 -6.41
C ALA A 58 14.94 3.49 -7.94
N ALA A 59 14.79 4.69 -8.49
CA ALA A 59 15.13 4.92 -9.89
C ALA A 59 16.61 4.63 -10.13
N GLY A 60 16.95 4.15 -11.32
CA GLY A 60 18.31 3.81 -11.68
C GLY A 60 18.46 3.47 -13.15
N THR A 61 19.42 2.60 -13.46
CA THR A 61 19.74 2.20 -14.83
C THR A 61 19.88 0.68 -14.86
N ASN A 62 19.35 0.02 -15.89
CA ASN A 62 19.53 -1.42 -16.06
C ASN A 62 20.91 -1.77 -16.67
N ALA A 63 21.19 -3.06 -16.85
CA ALA A 63 22.45 -3.55 -17.43
C ALA A 63 22.73 -3.03 -18.86
N GLU A 64 21.70 -2.59 -19.57
CA GLU A 64 21.78 -2.07 -20.94
C GLU A 64 21.92 -0.54 -20.98
N GLY A 65 22.09 0.11 -19.84
CA GLY A 65 22.21 1.57 -19.78
C GLY A 65 20.87 2.32 -19.89
N ARG A 66 19.72 1.62 -19.86
CA ARG A 66 18.39 2.23 -19.98
C ARG A 66 17.89 2.70 -18.61
N PRO A 67 17.27 3.90 -18.53
CA PRO A 67 16.69 4.39 -17.28
C PRO A 67 15.55 3.47 -16.84
N VAL A 68 15.53 3.17 -15.54
CA VAL A 68 14.48 2.42 -14.86
C VAL A 68 13.81 3.36 -13.87
N PRO A 69 12.50 3.61 -13.99
CA PRO A 69 11.80 4.45 -13.02
C PRO A 69 11.70 3.74 -11.66
N PRO A 70 11.35 4.45 -10.58
CA PRO A 70 11.14 3.80 -9.29
C PRO A 70 10.01 2.75 -9.40
N VAL A 71 10.18 1.63 -8.70
CA VAL A 71 9.23 0.51 -8.73
C VAL A 71 8.75 0.23 -7.31
N LEU A 72 7.46 0.42 -7.07
CA LEU A 72 6.78 0.06 -5.84
C LEU A 72 6.09 -1.29 -5.99
N VAL A 73 6.42 -2.25 -5.13
CA VAL A 73 5.86 -3.60 -5.14
C VAL A 73 4.96 -3.79 -3.93
N HIS A 74 3.76 -4.31 -4.18
CA HIS A 74 2.77 -4.69 -3.16
C HIS A 74 2.39 -3.55 -2.20
N PRO A 75 1.89 -2.39 -2.69
CA PRO A 75 1.35 -1.34 -1.82
C PRO A 75 0.31 -1.94 -0.85
N PRO A 76 0.12 -1.40 0.37
CA PRO A 76 -0.76 -2.01 1.36
C PRO A 76 -2.25 -1.80 1.01
N GLY A 77 -3.13 -2.13 1.96
CA GLY A 77 -4.54 -1.79 1.88
C GLY A 77 -4.84 -0.39 2.44
N THR A 78 -6.10 0.05 2.30
CA THR A 78 -6.59 1.36 2.78
C THR A 78 -6.28 1.63 4.25
N SER A 79 -6.26 0.59 5.09
CA SER A 79 -5.99 0.72 6.53
C SER A 79 -4.61 1.30 6.87
N PHE A 80 -3.68 1.30 5.91
CA PHE A 80 -2.34 1.90 6.04
C PHE A 80 -2.15 3.12 5.13
N ALA A 81 -3.17 3.59 4.42
CA ALA A 81 -3.02 4.56 3.33
C ALA A 81 -2.26 5.83 3.75
N GLU A 82 -2.72 6.49 4.81
CA GLU A 82 -2.12 7.73 5.32
C GLU A 82 -0.65 7.55 5.77
N PRO A 83 -0.32 6.70 6.76
CA PRO A 83 1.07 6.55 7.18
C PRO A 83 1.97 5.98 6.06
N PHE A 84 1.40 5.24 5.10
CA PHE A 84 2.15 4.74 3.95
C PHE A 84 2.51 5.85 2.96
N LEU A 85 1.55 6.71 2.60
CA LEU A 85 1.77 7.82 1.68
C LEU A 85 2.73 8.85 2.27
N GLU A 86 2.67 9.09 3.59
CA GLU A 86 3.62 9.93 4.31
C GLU A 86 5.06 9.42 4.18
N GLN A 87 5.28 8.11 4.35
CA GLN A 87 6.61 7.51 4.25
C GLN A 87 7.09 7.39 2.79
N LEU A 88 6.17 7.21 1.83
CA LEU A 88 6.51 7.07 0.42
C LEU A 88 6.85 8.41 -0.26
N ALA A 89 6.13 9.48 0.10
CA ALA A 89 6.26 10.80 -0.52
C ALA A 89 7.70 11.36 -0.58
N PRO A 90 8.53 11.30 0.47
CA PRO A 90 9.91 11.81 0.40
C PRO A 90 10.84 10.91 -0.42
N LEU A 91 10.44 9.66 -0.74
CA LEU A 91 11.28 8.68 -1.44
C LEU A 91 11.07 8.70 -2.95
N VAL A 92 9.94 9.23 -3.43
CA VAL A 92 9.57 9.20 -4.85
C VAL A 92 9.22 10.62 -5.32
N PRO A 93 9.97 11.20 -6.27
CA PRO A 93 9.65 12.50 -6.84
C PRO A 93 8.19 12.56 -7.32
N PRO A 94 7.45 13.67 -7.12
CA PRO A 94 6.03 13.76 -7.48
C PRO A 94 5.76 13.54 -8.97
N ASP A 95 6.72 13.89 -9.82
CA ASP A 95 6.64 13.71 -11.25
C ASP A 95 7.16 12.35 -11.71
N ALA A 96 7.70 11.47 -10.86
CA ALA A 96 8.29 10.20 -11.30
C ALA A 96 7.29 9.30 -12.05
N GLU A 97 7.80 8.54 -13.02
CA GLU A 97 7.05 7.50 -13.75
C GLU A 97 6.91 6.22 -12.91
N LEU A 98 6.38 6.37 -11.69
CA LEU A 98 6.31 5.31 -10.68
C LEU A 98 5.60 4.07 -11.22
N LYS A 99 6.31 2.95 -11.28
CA LYS A 99 5.71 1.65 -11.59
C LYS A 99 5.20 1.03 -10.31
N VAL A 100 3.93 0.60 -10.29
CA VAL A 100 3.32 -0.04 -9.12
C VAL A 100 2.92 -1.47 -9.45
N VAL A 101 3.65 -2.43 -8.90
CA VAL A 101 3.41 -3.87 -9.07
C VAL A 101 2.40 -4.37 -8.05
N VAL A 102 1.24 -4.82 -8.54
CA VAL A 102 0.11 -5.27 -7.73
C VAL A 102 0.01 -6.79 -7.80
N GLY A 103 0.29 -7.47 -6.68
CA GLY A 103 0.28 -8.93 -6.62
C GLY A 103 -1.13 -9.55 -6.55
N HIS A 104 -2.10 -8.80 -6.03
CA HIS A 104 -3.51 -9.18 -6.02
C HIS A 104 -4.39 -7.94 -5.95
N VAL A 105 -5.63 -8.06 -6.42
CA VAL A 105 -6.56 -6.94 -6.60
C VAL A 105 -7.83 -7.20 -5.80
N ASN A 106 -8.29 -6.19 -5.06
CA ASN A 106 -9.57 -6.19 -4.35
C ASN A 106 -10.01 -4.72 -4.10
N PRO A 107 -11.27 -4.45 -3.71
CA PRO A 107 -11.75 -3.08 -3.51
C PRO A 107 -10.93 -2.26 -2.50
N ASN A 108 -10.45 -2.88 -1.43
CA ASN A 108 -9.63 -2.21 -0.41
C ASN A 108 -8.29 -1.71 -0.98
N ARG A 109 -7.66 -2.48 -1.87
CA ARG A 109 -6.43 -2.07 -2.55
C ARG A 109 -6.65 -0.95 -3.55
N VAL A 110 -7.73 -1.05 -4.34
CA VAL A 110 -8.05 -0.04 -5.36
C VAL A 110 -8.21 1.35 -4.75
N ALA A 111 -8.76 1.46 -3.54
CA ALA A 111 -8.84 2.73 -2.83
C ALA A 111 -7.47 3.40 -2.61
N LEU A 112 -6.44 2.64 -2.22
CA LEU A 112 -5.07 3.19 -2.11
C LEU A 112 -4.45 3.45 -3.48
N LEU A 113 -4.66 2.56 -4.46
CA LEU A 113 -4.12 2.75 -5.81
C LEU A 113 -4.63 4.05 -6.46
N ARG A 114 -5.89 4.42 -6.23
CA ARG A 114 -6.44 5.72 -6.69
C ARG A 114 -5.72 6.91 -6.02
N GLN A 115 -5.43 6.81 -4.72
CA GLN A 115 -4.67 7.86 -4.01
C GLN A 115 -3.23 7.97 -4.53
N LEU A 116 -2.59 6.84 -4.83
CA LEU A 116 -1.28 6.82 -5.48
C LEU A 116 -1.33 7.48 -6.87
N ALA A 117 -2.30 7.13 -7.71
CA ALA A 117 -2.46 7.72 -9.04
C ALA A 117 -2.73 9.23 -9.01
N ALA A 118 -3.44 9.72 -7.97
CA ALA A 118 -3.64 11.15 -7.77
C ALA A 118 -2.35 11.90 -7.39
N ARG A 119 -1.42 11.24 -6.68
CA ARG A 119 -0.16 11.84 -6.21
C ARG A 119 1.00 11.68 -7.19
N TRP A 120 1.01 10.62 -8.00
CA TRP A 120 1.97 10.36 -9.07
C TRP A 120 1.22 10.22 -10.40
N PRO A 121 0.96 11.32 -11.13
CA PRO A 121 0.12 11.29 -12.34
C PRO A 121 0.69 10.47 -13.50
N ARG A 122 2.01 10.21 -13.50
CA ARG A 122 2.70 9.36 -14.49
C ARG A 122 2.84 7.89 -14.04
N LEU A 123 2.09 7.49 -13.01
CA LEU A 123 2.11 6.14 -12.48
C LEU A 123 1.63 5.10 -13.51
N MET A 124 2.30 3.96 -13.55
CA MET A 124 1.90 2.79 -14.32
C MET A 124 1.58 1.62 -13.38
N LEU A 125 0.36 1.09 -13.45
CA LEU A 125 0.01 -0.15 -12.76
C LEU A 125 0.51 -1.37 -13.53
N VAL A 126 1.16 -2.30 -12.83
CA VAL A 126 1.62 -3.59 -13.35
C VAL A 126 0.90 -4.70 -12.58
N ALA A 127 0.12 -5.51 -13.27
CA ALA A 127 -0.67 -6.60 -12.69
C ALA A 127 -0.70 -7.80 -13.63
N SER A 128 -1.19 -8.95 -13.16
CA SER A 128 -1.53 -10.07 -14.03
C SER A 128 -2.70 -9.72 -14.95
N ASN A 129 -2.89 -10.47 -16.04
CA ASN A 129 -4.02 -10.24 -16.96
C ASN A 129 -5.39 -10.27 -16.25
N ALA A 130 -5.59 -11.21 -15.31
CA ALA A 130 -6.81 -11.27 -14.51
C ALA A 130 -6.92 -10.07 -13.54
N GLY A 131 -5.81 -9.67 -12.93
CA GLY A 131 -5.74 -8.50 -12.06
C GLY A 131 -6.06 -7.20 -12.81
N ALA A 132 -5.56 -7.04 -14.04
CA ALA A 132 -5.82 -5.86 -14.87
C ALA A 132 -7.31 -5.70 -15.20
N LYS A 133 -7.99 -6.79 -15.61
CA LYS A 133 -9.45 -6.77 -15.84
C LYS A 133 -10.22 -6.37 -14.59
N LEU A 134 -9.89 -6.98 -13.44
CA LEU A 134 -10.54 -6.64 -12.18
C LEU A 134 -10.22 -5.21 -11.73
N LEU A 135 -9.01 -4.71 -11.99
CA LEU A 135 -8.65 -3.31 -11.74
C LEU A 135 -9.56 -2.39 -12.54
N GLU A 136 -9.71 -2.60 -13.85
CA GLU A 136 -10.58 -1.79 -14.72
C GLU A 136 -12.03 -1.75 -14.22
N GLU A 137 -12.58 -2.91 -13.85
CA GLU A 137 -13.94 -3.02 -13.29
C GLU A 137 -14.08 -2.23 -11.98
N LEU A 138 -13.18 -2.46 -11.02
CA LEU A 138 -13.22 -1.81 -9.72
C LEU A 138 -12.80 -0.34 -9.78
N TRP A 139 -12.05 0.09 -10.80
CA TRP A 139 -11.55 1.46 -10.93
C TRP A 139 -12.68 2.45 -11.18
N ASN A 140 -13.75 2.03 -11.87
CA ASN A 140 -14.90 2.87 -12.18
C ASN A 140 -16.08 2.66 -11.21
N GLN A 141 -16.06 1.57 -10.44
CA GLN A 141 -17.04 1.38 -9.38
C GLN A 141 -16.77 2.36 -8.24
N GLN A 142 -17.52 3.46 -8.22
CA GLN A 142 -17.75 4.26 -7.03
C GLN A 142 -19.00 3.74 -6.34
N LYS A 143 -18.90 3.40 -5.06
CA LYS A 143 -20.02 3.31 -4.14
C LYS A 143 -19.90 4.46 -3.16
#